data_AF-A0A961PAP2-F1
#
_entry.id   AF-A0A961PAP2-F1
#
_cell.length_a   1.000
_cell.length_b   1.000
_cell.length_c   1.000
_cell.angle_alpha   90.00
_cell.angle_beta   90.00
_cell.angle_gamma   90.00
#
_symmetry.space_group_name_H-M   'P 1'
#
loop_
_entity.id
_entity.type
_entity.pdbx_description
1 polymer ?
#
loop_
_entity_poly.entity_id
_entity_poly.type
_entity_poly.pdbx_seq_one_letter_code
_entity_poly.pdbx_strand_id
1 'polypeptide(L)' 'MRGPKVSPLAPTGGFPPLPEIGGVRFAAAEAGVRYPGRLDVMLAVCDPGTSV' A
#
# COMPACT_ATOMS: atom_id res chain seq x y z
N MET A 1 10.65 20.46 5.87
CA MET A 1 10.70 19.13 5.23
C MET A 1 9.46 18.99 4.35
N ARG A 2 9.61 18.87 3.03
CA ARG A 2 8.44 18.80 2.11
C ARG A 2 7.93 17.36 2.14
N GLY A 3 6.69 17.17 2.60
CA GLY A 3 6.05 15.85 2.56
C GLY A 3 5.90 15.33 1.11
N PRO A 4 5.63 14.04 0.93
CA PRO A 4 5.37 13.46 -0.39
C PRO A 4 4.23 14.21 -1.09
N LYS A 5 4.25 14.24 -2.44
CA LYS A 5 3.16 14.82 -3.22
C LYS A 5 1.86 14.07 -2.91
N VAL A 6 0.94 14.72 -2.21
CA VAL A 6 -0.40 14.20 -1.97
C VAL A 6 -1.16 14.17 -3.30
N SER A 7 -1.83 13.06 -3.59
CA SER A 7 -2.62 12.90 -4.81
C SER A 7 -3.74 13.95 -4.86
N PRO A 8 -4.04 14.56 -6.03
CA PRO A 8 -5.22 15.41 -6.18
C PRO A 8 -6.54 14.65 -5.98
N LEU A 9 -6.51 13.31 -6.01
CA LEU A 9 -7.65 12.44 -5.75
C LEU A 9 -7.80 12.05 -4.27
N ALA A 10 -6.86 12.46 -3.41
CA ALA A 10 -6.97 12.16 -1.98
C ALA A 10 -8.18 12.91 -1.39
N PRO A 11 -9.01 12.27 -0.55
CA PRO A 11 -10.10 12.95 0.13
C PRO A 11 -9.55 14.12 0.97
N THR A 12 -10.22 15.27 0.91
CA THR A 12 -9.81 16.48 1.64
C THR A 12 -9.84 16.29 3.16
N GLY A 13 -10.71 15.42 3.66
CA GLY A 13 -10.81 15.02 5.07
C GLY A 13 -9.84 13.92 5.50
N GLY A 14 -8.93 13.47 4.61
CA GLY A 14 -8.05 12.34 4.86
C GLY A 14 -8.75 10.98 4.66
N PHE A 15 -8.00 9.92 4.89
CA PHE A 15 -8.54 8.56 4.85
C PHE A 15 -9.07 8.15 6.23
N PRO A 16 -10.17 7.39 6.30
CA PRO A 16 -10.59 6.79 7.55
C PRO A 16 -9.49 5.85 8.08
N PRO A 17 -9.46 5.59 9.40
CA PRO A 17 -8.62 4.54 9.94
C PRO A 17 -8.98 3.22 9.26
N LEU A 18 -7.98 2.58 8.66
CA LEU A 18 -8.15 1.23 8.12
C LEU A 18 -8.18 0.25 9.28
N PRO A 19 -9.28 -0.50 9.48
CA PRO A 19 -9.29 -1.57 10.46
C PRO A 19 -8.29 -2.66 10.05
N GLU A 20 -7.81 -3.43 11.01
CA GLU A 20 -7.06 -4.64 10.69
C GLU A 20 -7.95 -5.58 9.88
N ILE A 21 -7.45 -5.98 8.70
CA ILE A 21 -8.10 -6.95 7.85
C ILE A 21 -7.47 -8.31 8.14
N GLY A 22 -8.21 -9.17 8.85
CA GLY A 22 -7.80 -10.55 9.06
C GLY A 22 -7.72 -11.33 7.74
N GLY A 23 -6.85 -12.34 7.68
CA GLY A 23 -6.74 -13.21 6.51
C GLY A 23 -5.85 -12.69 5.37
N VAL A 24 -5.23 -11.52 5.54
CA VAL A 24 -4.27 -10.96 4.58
C VAL A 24 -3.08 -10.32 5.26
N ARG A 25 -1.90 -10.49 4.69
CA ARG A 25 -0.65 -9.83 5.12
C ARG A 25 -0.02 -9.10 3.95
N PHE A 26 0.39 -7.85 4.17
CA PHE A 26 1.01 -7.01 3.14
C PHE A 26 2.46 -6.71 3.47
N ALA A 27 3.29 -6.64 2.44
CA ALA A 27 4.64 -6.10 2.50
C ALA A 27 4.93 -5.30 1.22
N ALA A 28 5.84 -4.34 1.31
CA ALA A 28 6.35 -3.60 0.17
C ALA A 28 7.87 -3.49 0.25
N ALA A 29 8.54 -3.54 -0.89
CA ALA A 29 10.00 -3.44 -0.98
C ALA A 29 10.44 -2.58 -2.17
N GLU A 30 11.63 -2.00 -2.06
CA GLU A 30 12.34 -1.37 -3.18
C GLU A 30 13.13 -2.45 -3.93
N ALA A 31 12.47 -3.16 -4.85
CA ALA A 31 13.08 -4.21 -5.64
C ALA A 31 13.86 -3.67 -6.86
N GLY A 32 13.66 -2.40 -7.22
CA GLY A 32 14.37 -1.75 -8.33
C GLY A 32 13.94 -2.24 -9.71
N VAL A 33 12.71 -2.77 -9.82
CA VAL A 33 12.13 -3.30 -11.06
C VAL A 33 11.87 -2.18 -12.06
N ARG A 34 11.38 -1.03 -11.60
CA ARG A 34 11.07 0.11 -12.49
C ARG A 34 12.03 1.27 -12.31
N TYR A 35 12.14 1.79 -11.09
CA TYR A 35 12.98 2.94 -10.75
C TYR A 35 13.57 2.80 -9.34
N PRO A 36 14.83 3.21 -9.11
CA PRO A 36 15.46 3.13 -7.80
C PRO A 36 14.89 4.16 -6.81
N GLY A 37 14.99 3.87 -5.51
CA GLY A 37 14.59 4.78 -4.42
C GLY A 37 13.08 4.91 -4.23
N ARG A 38 12.32 3.89 -4.62
CA ARG A 38 10.86 3.81 -4.45
C ARG A 38 10.45 2.38 -4.12
N LEU A 39 9.52 2.23 -3.17
CA LEU A 39 8.75 0.99 -2.99
C LEU A 39 7.98 0.68 -4.28
N ASP A 40 8.45 -0.31 -5.02
CA ASP A 40 7.98 -0.60 -6.39
C ASP A 40 7.42 -2.01 -6.57
N VAL A 41 7.57 -2.86 -5.55
CA VAL A 41 6.94 -4.19 -5.49
C VAL A 41 6.14 -4.34 -4.21
N MET A 42 4.91 -4.82 -4.33
CA MET A 42 4.04 -5.20 -3.22
C MET A 42 3.82 -6.71 -3.22
N LEU A 43 3.91 -7.32 -2.04
CA LEU A 43 3.52 -8.70 -1.78
C LEU A 43 2.26 -8.72 -0.92
N ALA A 44 1.26 -9.49 -1.35
CA ALA A 44 0.09 -9.84 -0.55
C ALA A 44 0.07 -11.36 -0.34
N VAL A 45 -0.01 -11.77 0.92
CA VAL A 45 -0.25 -13.16 1.30
C VAL A 45 -1.68 -13.27 1.79
N CYS A 46 -2.51 -13.97 1.04
CA CYS A 46 -3.91 -14.20 1.38
C CYS A 46 -4.08 -15.61 1.94
N ASP A 47 -4.87 -15.76 2.99
CA ASP A 47 -5.16 -17.06 3.59
C ASP A 47 -6.05 -17.90 2.65
N PRO A 48 -6.01 -19.24 2.75
CA PRO A 48 -6.83 -20.12 1.94
C PRO A 48 -8.33 -19.79 2.03
N GLY A 49 -9.03 -19.80 0.89
CA GLY A 49 -10.46 -19.49 0.81
C GLY A 49 -10.80 -18.02 0.59
N THR A 50 -9.80 -17.13 0.48
CA THR A 50 -10.02 -15.73 0.07
C THR A 50 -10.65 -15.65 -1.32
N SER A 51 -11.72 -14.85 -1.47
CA SER A 51 -12.45 -14.63 -2.72
C SER A 51 -12.71 -13.15 -2.97
N VAL A 52 -13.05 -12.79 -4.22
CA VAL A 52 -13.40 -11.43 -4.67
C VAL A 52 -14.91 -11.21 -4.72
#